data_AF-A0A9P9THC3-F1
#
_entry.id   AF-A0A9P9THC3-F1
#
_cell.length_a   1.000
_cell.length_b   1.000
_cell.length_c   1.000
_cell.angle_alpha   90.00
_cell.angle_beta   90.00
_cell.angle_gamma   90.00
#
_symmetry.space_group_name_H-M   'P 1'
#
loop_
_entity.id
_entity.type
_entity.pdbx_description
1 polymer ?
#
loop_
_entity_poly.entity_id
_entity_poly.type
_entity_poly.pdbx_seq_one_letter_code
_entity_poly.pdbx_strand_id
1 'polypeptide(L)'
;MICRSCLRAASKASPSITSQRFLTTSSRLANATPISTNVATQTSPRQGDSTSSHNPPAATSTSAAQPFSEKLTPAASGSWKGQATEAAKKKVVPLVKSSIPAGTPLKGLNFEKNKQDPVALSDDEYPEWLWTILSRQEKSSEGAGMGDLFSKSKKQRRLAAKRLRKEQAMNPGMLEPKVPLYEQTVDLPAGDGSLEGAVRAQDARGELTKAMRDKRRADIKEKNFLKAMG
;
A
#
# COMPACT_ATOMS: atom_id res chain seq x y z
N MET A 1 -43.33 31.05 47.57
CA MET A 1 -41.89 31.37 47.67
C MET A 1 -41.13 30.37 46.82
N ILE A 2 -40.52 30.82 45.73
CA ILE A 2 -39.86 29.93 44.74
C ILE A 2 -38.45 29.59 45.24
N CYS A 3 -38.12 28.31 45.22
CA CYS A 3 -36.90 27.77 45.81
C CYS A 3 -35.64 28.16 45.01
N ARG A 4 -34.50 28.32 45.69
CA ARG A 4 -33.21 28.73 45.06
C ARG A 4 -32.71 27.75 43.98
N SER A 5 -33.05 26.47 44.12
CA SER A 5 -32.77 25.44 43.11
C SER A 5 -33.70 25.55 41.89
N CYS A 6 -34.96 25.94 42.09
CA CYS A 6 -35.95 26.16 41.04
C CYS A 6 -35.51 27.30 40.10
N LEU A 7 -34.99 28.41 40.65
CA LEU A 7 -34.48 29.55 39.87
C LEU A 7 -33.22 29.20 39.06
N ARG A 8 -32.33 28.35 39.61
CA ARG A 8 -31.09 27.93 38.94
C ARG A 8 -31.31 26.89 37.84
N ALA A 9 -32.38 26.09 37.95
CA ALA A 9 -32.80 25.17 36.89
C ALA A 9 -33.40 25.94 35.69
N ALA A 10 -34.21 26.96 35.97
CA ALA A 10 -34.80 27.82 34.93
C ALA A 10 -33.74 28.63 34.16
N SER A 11 -32.64 29.06 34.81
CA SER A 11 -31.56 29.81 34.15
C SER A 11 -30.61 28.97 33.29
N LYS A 12 -30.70 27.63 33.34
CA LYS A 12 -29.91 26.71 32.51
C LYS A 12 -30.67 26.15 31.31
N ALA A 13 -31.99 26.36 31.25
CA ALA A 13 -32.79 26.03 30.09
C ALA A 13 -32.57 27.10 29.02
N SER A 14 -31.52 26.94 28.22
CA SER A 14 -31.38 27.68 26.96
C SER A 14 -32.46 27.19 25.99
N PRO A 15 -33.31 28.06 25.42
CA PRO A 15 -34.22 27.64 24.36
C PRO A 15 -33.39 27.28 23.14
N SER A 16 -33.30 25.98 22.84
CA SER A 16 -32.85 25.50 21.54
C SER A 16 -33.88 25.99 20.51
N ILE A 17 -33.53 27.06 19.79
CA ILE A 17 -34.26 27.47 18.60
C ILE A 17 -33.99 26.39 17.55
N THR A 18 -34.86 25.39 17.50
CA THR A 18 -34.96 24.46 16.38
C THR A 18 -35.39 25.25 15.14
N SER A 19 -34.41 25.58 14.29
CA SER A 19 -34.65 26.06 12.94
C SER A 19 -35.19 24.89 12.11
N GLN A 20 -36.51 24.83 11.95
CA GLN A 20 -37.15 23.90 11.04
C GLN A 20 -36.78 24.29 9.60
N ARG A 21 -35.98 23.44 8.94
CA ARG A 21 -35.82 23.50 7.49
C ARG A 21 -37.01 22.79 6.85
N PHE A 22 -37.88 23.56 6.22
CA PHE A 22 -38.81 23.06 5.22
C PHE A 22 -38.02 22.59 3.99
N LEU A 23 -38.04 21.28 3.71
CA LEU A 23 -37.62 20.73 2.43
C LEU A 23 -38.87 20.53 1.59
N THR A 24 -39.09 21.46 0.66
CA THR A 24 -40.12 21.33 -0.38
C THR A 24 -39.66 20.35 -1.45
N THR A 25 -40.64 19.56 -1.85
CA THR A 25 -40.66 18.47 -2.81
C THR A 25 -40.57 18.92 -4.29
N SER A 26 -40.10 17.99 -5.13
CA SER A 26 -40.51 17.71 -6.53
C SER A 26 -39.55 18.02 -7.71
N SER A 27 -39.06 16.91 -8.29
CA SER A 27 -38.98 16.47 -9.71
C SER A 27 -38.72 17.44 -10.87
N ARG A 28 -37.79 17.07 -11.78
CA ARG A 28 -38.00 16.46 -13.15
C ARG A 28 -36.61 16.08 -13.74
N LEU A 29 -36.32 14.80 -14.03
CA LEU A 29 -36.43 14.09 -15.32
C LEU A 29 -35.83 14.82 -16.54
N ALA A 30 -34.68 14.34 -17.02
CA ALA A 30 -34.29 14.42 -18.42
C ALA A 30 -33.44 13.19 -18.81
N ASN A 31 -33.86 12.57 -19.91
CA ASN A 31 -33.42 11.34 -20.54
C ASN A 31 -31.91 11.15 -20.73
N ALA A 32 -31.43 9.92 -20.50
CA ALA A 32 -30.26 9.39 -21.18
C ALA A 32 -30.52 7.94 -21.62
N THR A 33 -30.44 7.73 -22.92
CA THR A 33 -30.58 6.44 -23.63
C THR A 33 -29.39 5.51 -23.35
N PRO A 34 -29.59 4.22 -23.02
CA PRO A 34 -28.49 3.26 -22.95
C PRO A 34 -28.18 2.68 -24.34
N ILE A 35 -26.94 2.85 -24.81
CA ILE A 35 -26.40 2.11 -25.97
C ILE A 35 -25.95 0.75 -25.46
N SER A 36 -26.67 -0.30 -25.88
CA SER A 36 -26.34 -1.70 -25.63
C SER A 36 -25.39 -2.21 -26.72
N THR A 37 -24.22 -2.73 -26.34
CA THR A 37 -23.33 -3.46 -27.25
C THR A 37 -23.42 -4.96 -26.99
N ASN A 38 -24.38 -5.60 -27.66
CA ASN A 38 -24.39 -7.04 -27.86
C ASN A 38 -24.91 -7.35 -29.26
N VAL A 39 -24.00 -7.49 -30.23
CA VAL A 39 -24.22 -8.35 -31.39
C VAL A 39 -22.92 -9.10 -31.67
N ALA A 40 -22.98 -10.40 -31.40
CA ALA A 40 -22.05 -11.41 -31.87
C ALA A 40 -22.65 -12.10 -33.11
N THR A 41 -21.90 -12.12 -34.21
CA THR A 41 -22.06 -13.06 -35.35
C THR A 41 -20.74 -13.02 -36.13
N GLN A 42 -19.84 -13.96 -35.90
CA GLN A 42 -19.65 -15.22 -36.65
C GLN A 42 -19.30 -15.05 -38.14
N THR A 43 -18.11 -15.60 -38.46
CA THR A 43 -17.69 -16.34 -39.68
C THR A 43 -17.57 -15.62 -41.03
N SER A 44 -16.32 -15.49 -41.50
CA SER A 44 -15.81 -16.16 -42.74
C SER A 44 -14.30 -15.90 -42.93
N PRO A 45 -13.46 -16.92 -43.16
CA PRO A 45 -12.04 -16.74 -43.47
C PRO A 45 -11.84 -16.37 -44.95
N ARG A 46 -11.05 -15.33 -45.18
CA ARG A 46 -10.61 -14.86 -46.50
C ARG A 46 -9.70 -15.91 -47.14
N GLN A 47 -10.19 -16.56 -48.20
CA GLN A 47 -9.36 -17.35 -49.11
C GLN A 47 -8.35 -16.41 -49.80
N GLY A 48 -7.07 -16.77 -49.72
CA GLY A 48 -5.98 -16.08 -50.42
C GLY A 48 -5.71 -16.74 -51.76
N ASP A 49 -5.57 -15.91 -52.79
CA ASP A 49 -5.26 -16.29 -54.16
C ASP A 49 -3.90 -17.00 -54.31
N SER A 50 -3.89 -17.92 -55.27
CA SER A 50 -2.81 -18.83 -55.63
C SER A 50 -1.78 -18.19 -56.57
N THR A 51 -0.91 -17.32 -56.05
CA THR A 51 0.36 -16.93 -56.71
C THR A 51 1.35 -16.30 -55.70
N SER A 52 1.83 -17.06 -54.71
CA SER A 52 3.12 -16.69 -54.10
C SER A 52 3.83 -17.89 -53.47
N SER A 53 5.09 -18.04 -53.85
CA SER A 53 6.05 -19.02 -53.34
C SER A 53 6.64 -18.49 -52.04
N HIS A 54 6.26 -19.04 -50.89
CA HIS A 54 7.15 -19.25 -49.75
C HIS A 54 6.43 -20.07 -48.67
N ASN A 55 6.88 -21.32 -48.49
CA ASN A 55 6.41 -22.27 -47.49
C ASN A 55 7.51 -22.44 -46.42
N PRO A 56 7.18 -22.41 -45.13
CA PRO A 56 7.83 -23.33 -44.19
C PRO A 56 6.79 -24.24 -43.46
N PRO A 57 7.14 -25.50 -43.18
CA PRO A 57 6.17 -26.54 -42.86
C PRO A 57 5.64 -26.45 -41.42
N ALA A 58 4.36 -26.81 -41.29
CA ALA A 58 3.68 -27.07 -40.04
C ALA A 58 4.17 -28.38 -39.40
N ALA A 59 4.25 -28.36 -38.06
CA ALA A 59 4.62 -29.47 -37.22
C ALA A 59 3.55 -30.58 -37.21
N THR A 60 3.96 -31.82 -37.47
CA THR A 60 3.14 -33.02 -37.32
C THR A 60 3.70 -33.85 -36.16
N SER A 61 2.86 -34.10 -35.16
CA SER A 61 3.13 -35.03 -34.07
C SER A 61 2.83 -36.46 -34.52
N THR A 62 3.77 -37.38 -34.39
CA THR A 62 3.50 -38.82 -34.49
C THR A 62 4.37 -39.60 -33.50
N SER A 63 3.70 -40.08 -32.45
CA SER A 63 3.77 -41.45 -31.91
C SER A 63 5.02 -42.30 -32.20
N ALA A 64 5.78 -42.64 -31.15
CA ALA A 64 6.40 -43.95 -30.99
C ALA A 64 6.73 -44.21 -29.52
N ALA A 65 6.02 -45.17 -28.94
CA ALA A 65 6.29 -45.74 -27.63
C ALA A 65 7.48 -46.73 -27.67
N GLN A 66 7.89 -47.16 -26.47
CA GLN A 66 8.68 -48.36 -26.09
C GLN A 66 10.13 -48.08 -25.61
N PRO A 67 10.69 -48.90 -24.69
CA PRO A 67 10.20 -49.10 -23.33
C PRO A 67 11.31 -49.02 -22.26
N PHE A 68 10.86 -48.94 -21.02
CA PHE A 68 11.62 -49.02 -19.77
C PHE A 68 12.22 -50.42 -19.55
N SER A 69 13.53 -50.53 -19.30
CA SER A 69 14.24 -51.59 -18.55
C SER A 69 15.70 -51.11 -18.33
N GLU A 70 16.12 -50.63 -17.15
CA GLU A 70 16.73 -51.39 -16.01
C GLU A 70 18.10 -52.06 -16.37
N LYS A 71 19.24 -52.00 -15.64
CA LYS A 71 19.65 -51.71 -14.24
C LYS A 71 21.18 -51.40 -14.12
N LEU A 72 21.55 -50.64 -13.06
CA LEU A 72 22.70 -50.73 -12.10
C LEU A 72 24.10 -51.18 -12.60
N THR A 73 25.24 -50.52 -12.31
CA THR A 73 25.96 -50.49 -11.00
C THR A 73 27.28 -49.65 -11.07
N PRO A 74 28.02 -49.40 -9.96
CA PRO A 74 28.80 -48.18 -9.70
C PRO A 74 30.34 -48.32 -9.77
N ALA A 75 31.01 -47.19 -9.48
CA ALA A 75 32.36 -46.99 -8.92
C ALA A 75 33.39 -46.31 -9.84
N ALA A 76 33.75 -45.06 -9.49
CA ALA A 76 35.14 -44.63 -9.44
C ALA A 76 35.29 -43.42 -8.51
N SER A 77 36.21 -43.59 -7.58
CA SER A 77 36.73 -42.71 -6.54
C SER A 77 37.15 -41.31 -7.00
N GLY A 78 36.90 -40.32 -6.14
CA GLY A 78 37.46 -38.97 -6.24
C GLY A 78 37.19 -38.16 -4.97
N SER A 79 37.75 -38.62 -3.85
CA SER A 79 37.94 -37.81 -2.63
C SER A 79 38.64 -36.50 -2.99
N TRP A 80 38.15 -35.35 -2.51
CA TRP A 80 38.88 -34.23 -1.88
C TRP A 80 37.90 -33.06 -1.68
N LYS A 81 37.99 -32.42 -0.51
CA LYS A 81 37.33 -31.17 -0.09
C LYS A 81 35.95 -31.28 0.58
N GLY A 82 35.94 -31.97 1.72
CA GLY A 82 35.19 -31.47 2.88
C GLY A 82 35.79 -30.15 3.38
N GLN A 83 34.96 -29.37 4.08
CA GLN A 83 35.24 -28.12 4.79
C GLN A 83 35.23 -26.84 3.95
N ALA A 84 34.03 -26.36 3.64
CA ALA A 84 33.74 -24.94 3.44
C ALA A 84 32.26 -24.64 3.74
N THR A 85 31.76 -25.13 4.88
CA THR A 85 30.40 -24.84 5.36
C THR A 85 30.45 -24.49 6.86
N GLU A 86 31.23 -23.46 7.22
CA GLU A 86 31.18 -22.81 8.55
C GLU A 86 32.09 -21.55 8.56
N ALA A 87 31.93 -20.66 7.58
CA ALA A 87 32.67 -19.39 7.57
C ALA A 87 31.94 -18.23 6.88
N ALA A 88 30.65 -18.34 6.62
CA ALA A 88 29.81 -17.18 6.31
C ALA A 88 29.21 -16.64 7.62
N LYS A 89 30.08 -16.31 8.59
CA LYS A 89 29.70 -15.43 9.69
C LYS A 89 29.20 -14.16 9.04
N LYS A 90 27.93 -13.85 9.28
CA LYS A 90 27.30 -12.55 9.05
C LYS A 90 28.32 -11.47 9.40
N LYS A 91 28.95 -10.85 8.40
CA LYS A 91 29.30 -9.45 8.55
C LYS A 91 27.96 -8.73 8.57
N VAL A 92 27.42 -8.60 9.79
CA VAL A 92 26.52 -7.51 10.12
C VAL A 92 27.33 -6.28 9.79
N VAL A 93 27.19 -5.77 8.57
CA VAL A 93 27.51 -4.38 8.29
C VAL A 93 26.68 -3.64 9.33
N PRO A 94 27.29 -2.96 10.33
CA PRO A 94 26.50 -2.13 11.21
C PRO A 94 25.78 -1.17 10.27
N LEU A 95 24.47 -1.31 10.18
CA LEU A 95 23.65 -0.36 9.45
C LEU A 95 23.88 0.94 10.21
N VAL A 96 24.73 1.79 9.66
CA VAL A 96 25.11 3.07 10.22
C VAL A 96 23.79 3.84 10.35
N LYS A 97 23.22 3.88 11.56
CA LYS A 97 21.86 4.39 11.83
C LYS A 97 21.84 5.90 11.60
N SER A 98 22.91 6.57 12.02
CA SER A 98 23.10 8.00 11.85
C SER A 98 24.19 8.31 10.83
N SER A 99 24.01 9.38 10.05
CA SER A 99 25.04 9.90 9.15
C SER A 99 26.11 10.74 9.87
N ILE A 100 25.88 11.11 11.14
CA ILE A 100 26.72 12.00 11.93
C ILE A 100 27.37 11.21 13.05
N PRO A 101 28.72 11.11 13.12
CA PRO A 101 29.39 10.38 14.19
C PRO A 101 29.26 11.12 15.53
N ALA A 102 29.28 10.33 16.61
CA ALA A 102 29.30 10.85 17.98
C ALA A 102 30.46 11.83 18.20
N GLY A 103 30.23 12.89 18.98
CA GLY A 103 31.21 13.95 19.24
C GLY A 103 31.22 15.09 18.21
N THR A 104 30.40 15.02 17.16
CA THR A 104 30.32 16.10 16.16
C THR A 104 29.53 17.30 16.71
N PRO A 105 30.09 18.52 16.75
CA PRO A 105 29.35 19.71 17.16
C PRO A 105 28.31 20.09 16.09
N LEU A 106 27.05 20.23 16.49
CA LEU A 106 25.95 20.61 15.61
C LEU A 106 25.88 22.13 15.50
N LYS A 107 26.53 22.65 14.45
CA LYS A 107 26.69 24.09 14.22
C LYS A 107 25.35 24.79 14.03
N GLY A 108 25.17 25.93 14.70
CA GLY A 108 24.05 26.85 14.45
C GLY A 108 22.73 26.45 15.11
N LEU A 109 22.77 25.53 16.10
CA LEU A 109 21.60 25.23 16.93
C LEU A 109 21.53 26.13 18.17
N ASN A 110 22.67 26.58 18.69
CA ASN A 110 22.67 27.47 19.84
C ASN A 110 22.39 28.92 19.43
N PHE A 111 21.39 29.53 20.07
CA PHE A 111 21.05 30.95 19.92
C PHE A 111 21.42 31.79 21.16
N GLU A 112 21.90 31.15 22.23
CA GLU A 112 22.28 31.82 23.48
C GLU A 112 23.76 32.20 23.49
N LYS A 113 24.08 33.44 23.85
CA LYS A 113 25.45 33.99 23.78
C LYS A 113 26.47 33.31 24.70
N ASN A 114 26.02 32.65 25.77
CA ASN A 114 26.88 32.07 26.80
C ASN A 114 26.94 30.54 26.74
N LYS A 115 26.34 29.92 25.72
CA LYS A 115 26.34 28.46 25.55
C LYS A 115 27.15 28.06 24.32
N GLN A 116 27.58 26.81 24.30
CA GLN A 116 28.22 26.20 23.14
C GLN A 116 27.18 25.43 22.32
N ASP A 117 27.44 25.25 21.03
CA ASP A 117 26.64 24.36 20.19
C ASP A 117 26.57 22.94 20.79
N PRO A 118 25.39 22.30 20.79
CA PRO A 118 25.23 20.96 21.30
C PRO A 118 26.06 19.97 20.48
N VAL A 119 26.66 19.00 21.18
CA VAL A 119 27.48 17.95 20.57
C VAL A 119 26.62 16.70 20.37
N ALA A 120 26.75 16.05 19.21
CA ALA A 120 26.06 14.80 18.91
C ALA A 120 26.51 13.70 19.89
N LEU A 121 25.54 13.03 20.51
CA LEU A 121 25.75 11.90 21.43
C LEU A 121 25.90 10.60 20.61
N SER A 122 26.08 9.47 21.29
CA SER A 122 26.09 8.16 20.61
C SER A 122 24.68 7.76 20.13
N ASP A 123 24.59 6.99 19.04
CA ASP A 123 23.31 6.59 18.43
C ASP A 123 22.36 5.85 19.39
N ASP A 124 22.92 5.18 20.40
CA ASP A 124 22.18 4.38 21.38
C ASP A 124 21.67 5.23 22.56
N GLU A 125 22.23 6.41 22.79
CA GLU A 125 21.72 7.38 23.77
C GLU A 125 20.51 8.14 23.25
N TYR A 126 20.32 8.17 21.93
CA TYR A 126 19.13 8.76 21.34
C TYR A 126 17.93 7.81 21.47
N PRO A 127 16.73 8.35 21.75
CA PRO A 127 15.52 7.54 21.81
C PRO A 127 15.22 6.83 20.48
N GLU A 128 14.68 5.62 20.55
CA GLU A 128 14.39 4.78 19.37
C GLU A 128 13.42 5.44 18.37
N TRP A 129 12.48 6.26 18.87
CA TRP A 129 11.49 6.93 18.01
C TRP A 129 12.14 7.89 17.00
N LEU A 130 13.35 8.40 17.27
CA LEU A 130 14.10 9.28 16.35
C LEU A 130 14.31 8.62 14.99
N TRP A 131 14.69 7.35 15.02
CA TRP A 131 15.00 6.56 13.82
C TRP A 131 13.74 6.19 13.02
N THR A 132 12.56 6.24 13.65
CA THR A 132 11.30 5.90 13.00
C THR A 132 10.65 7.09 12.28
N ILE A 133 11.08 8.34 12.53
CA ILE A 133 10.44 9.54 11.97
C ILE A 133 10.45 9.54 10.44
N LEU A 134 11.58 9.16 9.83
CA LEU A 134 11.76 9.21 8.38
C LEU A 134 10.98 8.11 7.64
N SER A 135 10.62 7.02 8.34
CA SER A 135 9.85 5.92 7.77
C SER A 135 8.49 6.35 7.18
N ARG A 136 7.91 7.44 7.70
CA ARG A 136 6.68 8.04 7.16
C ARG A 136 6.90 8.63 5.76
N GLN A 137 8.08 9.18 5.50
CA GLN A 137 8.44 9.79 4.23
C GLN A 137 8.80 8.71 3.20
N GLU A 138 9.58 7.71 3.59
CA GLU A 138 10.01 6.62 2.71
C GLU A 138 8.83 5.82 2.15
N LYS A 139 7.79 5.54 2.94
CA LYS A 139 6.58 4.86 2.44
C LYS A 139 5.89 5.58 1.29
N SER A 140 6.11 6.88 1.12
CA SER A 140 5.60 7.63 -0.05
C SER A 140 6.51 7.55 -1.27
N SER A 141 7.79 7.21 -1.09
CA SER A 141 8.80 7.12 -2.16
C SER A 141 9.21 5.69 -2.54
N GLU A 142 8.96 4.68 -1.68
CA GLU A 142 9.44 3.30 -1.85
C GLU A 142 8.83 2.57 -3.07
N GLY A 143 7.80 3.14 -3.70
CA GLY A 143 7.31 2.67 -5.00
C GLY A 143 8.31 2.82 -6.16
N ALA A 144 9.43 3.52 -5.95
CA ALA A 144 10.38 3.90 -7.01
C ALA A 144 11.49 2.87 -7.30
N GLY A 145 11.72 1.88 -6.45
CA GLY A 145 12.93 1.03 -6.52
C GLY A 145 12.98 0.01 -7.66
N MET A 146 11.82 -0.38 -8.22
CA MET A 146 11.73 -1.41 -9.27
C MET A 146 10.81 -0.94 -10.39
N GLY A 147 11.09 0.23 -10.97
CA GLY A 147 10.39 0.74 -12.14
C GLY A 147 8.88 0.79 -11.96
N ASP A 148 8.39 1.87 -11.38
CA ASP A 148 6.96 2.14 -11.26
C ASP A 148 6.22 1.91 -12.59
N LEU A 149 4.96 1.50 -12.53
CA LEU A 149 4.03 1.52 -13.67
C LEU A 149 3.99 2.90 -14.33
N PHE A 150 4.36 3.95 -13.59
CA PHE A 150 4.53 5.32 -14.07
C PHE A 150 5.99 5.72 -14.43
N SER A 151 6.90 4.76 -14.65
CA SER A 151 8.23 5.12 -15.13
C SER A 151 8.20 5.74 -16.54
N LYS A 152 9.11 6.69 -16.79
CA LYS A 152 9.31 7.33 -18.10
C LYS A 152 9.70 6.33 -19.21
N SER A 153 10.30 5.18 -18.87
CA SER A 153 10.73 4.18 -19.86
C SER A 153 9.66 3.10 -20.14
N LYS A 154 9.28 2.93 -21.42
CA LYS A 154 8.31 1.92 -21.87
C LYS A 154 8.73 0.48 -21.52
N LYS A 155 10.03 0.17 -21.54
CA LYS A 155 10.56 -1.16 -21.19
C LYS A 155 10.37 -1.44 -19.70
N GLN A 156 10.63 -0.46 -18.85
CA GLN A 156 10.44 -0.58 -17.40
C GLN A 156 8.97 -0.79 -17.05
N ARG A 157 8.05 -0.02 -17.65
CA ARG A 157 6.61 -0.24 -17.46
C ARG A 157 6.14 -1.64 -17.86
N ARG A 158 6.64 -2.18 -18.98
CA ARG A 158 6.30 -3.54 -19.43
C ARG A 158 6.80 -4.62 -18.47
N LEU A 159 8.03 -4.46 -17.96
CA LEU A 159 8.60 -5.40 -16.99
C LEU A 159 7.86 -5.34 -15.66
N ALA A 160 7.53 -4.14 -15.18
CA ALA A 160 6.73 -3.92 -13.97
C ALA A 160 5.33 -4.52 -14.10
N ALA A 161 4.64 -4.29 -15.22
CA ALA A 161 3.33 -4.88 -15.48
C ALA A 161 3.37 -6.42 -15.55
N LYS A 162 4.41 -6.99 -16.19
CA LYS A 162 4.60 -8.45 -16.21
C LYS A 162 4.85 -9.00 -14.80
N ARG A 163 5.63 -8.28 -13.98
CA ARG A 163 5.92 -8.67 -12.60
C ARG A 163 4.66 -8.64 -11.75
N LEU A 164 3.89 -7.55 -11.80
CA LEU A 164 2.62 -7.42 -11.08
C LEU A 164 1.62 -8.51 -11.49
N ARG A 165 1.52 -8.83 -12.79
CA ARG A 165 0.66 -9.94 -13.26
C ARG A 165 1.13 -11.29 -12.74
N LYS A 166 2.44 -11.53 -12.65
CA LYS A 166 3.00 -12.76 -12.06
C LYS A 166 2.71 -12.84 -10.56
N GLU A 167 2.90 -11.74 -9.83
CA GLU A 167 2.62 -11.66 -8.39
C GLU A 167 1.14 -11.87 -8.08
N GLN A 168 0.24 -11.31 -8.90
CA GLN A 168 -1.21 -11.56 -8.83
C GLN A 168 -1.58 -13.01 -9.16
N ALA A 169 -0.92 -13.63 -10.14
CA ALA A 169 -1.16 -15.03 -10.48
C ALA A 169 -0.68 -15.99 -9.37
N MET A 170 0.43 -15.67 -8.70
CA MET A 170 0.95 -16.45 -7.58
C MET A 170 0.17 -16.23 -6.28
N ASN A 171 -0.37 -15.03 -6.08
CA ASN A 171 -1.14 -14.65 -4.90
C ASN A 171 -2.56 -14.27 -5.30
N PRO A 172 -3.47 -15.24 -5.53
CA PRO A 172 -4.84 -14.95 -5.93
C PRO A 172 -5.58 -14.06 -4.91
N GLY A 173 -5.22 -14.13 -3.61
CA GLY A 173 -5.80 -13.27 -2.57
C GLY A 173 -5.42 -11.78 -2.65
N MET A 174 -4.34 -11.42 -3.37
CA MET A 174 -4.00 -10.01 -3.62
C MET A 174 -4.87 -9.37 -4.71
N LEU A 175 -5.64 -10.17 -5.45
CA LEU A 175 -6.57 -9.69 -6.46
C LEU A 175 -7.90 -9.23 -5.85
N GLU A 176 -8.22 -9.70 -4.65
CA GLU A 176 -9.43 -9.28 -3.94
C GLU A 176 -9.36 -7.78 -3.61
N PRO A 177 -10.38 -6.98 -3.95
CA PRO A 177 -10.40 -5.56 -3.66
C PRO A 177 -10.21 -5.31 -2.16
N LYS A 178 -9.12 -4.63 -1.78
CA LYS A 178 -8.88 -4.27 -0.39
C LYS A 178 -9.85 -3.17 0.03
N VAL A 179 -10.91 -3.56 0.74
CA VAL A 179 -11.86 -2.61 1.32
C VAL A 179 -11.13 -1.70 2.31
N PRO A 180 -11.17 -0.36 2.13
CA PRO A 180 -10.54 0.58 3.05
C PRO A 180 -11.09 0.46 4.47
N LEU A 181 -10.25 0.75 5.48
CA LEU A 181 -10.61 0.59 6.89
C LEU A 181 -11.90 1.32 7.29
N TYR A 182 -12.19 2.48 6.69
CA TYR A 182 -13.38 3.26 7.00
C TYR A 182 -14.67 2.80 6.29
N GLU A 183 -14.57 1.86 5.34
CA GLU A 183 -15.74 1.24 4.68
C GLU A 183 -16.06 -0.14 5.27
N GLN A 184 -15.18 -0.65 6.13
CA GLN A 184 -15.38 -1.92 6.82
C GLN A 184 -16.42 -1.76 7.93
N THR A 185 -17.32 -2.76 8.04
CA THR A 185 -18.33 -2.86 9.10
C THR A 185 -17.92 -3.84 10.20
N VAL A 186 -16.67 -4.29 10.19
CA VAL A 186 -16.13 -5.21 11.20
C VAL A 186 -15.93 -4.44 12.51
N ASP A 187 -16.32 -5.07 13.61
CA ASP A 187 -16.16 -4.47 14.93
C ASP A 187 -14.70 -4.19 15.27
N LEU A 188 -14.45 -3.01 15.82
CA LEU A 188 -13.14 -2.66 16.34
C LEU A 188 -12.89 -3.43 17.65
N PRO A 189 -11.62 -3.80 17.94
CA PRO A 189 -11.29 -4.49 19.18
C PRO A 189 -11.73 -3.66 20.39
N ALA A 190 -12.55 -4.26 21.28
CA ALA A 190 -13.11 -3.58 22.45
C ALA A 190 -12.17 -3.58 23.68
N GLY A 191 -11.12 -4.42 23.66
CA GLY A 191 -10.17 -4.60 24.75
C GLY A 191 -10.70 -5.58 25.79
N ASP A 192 -9.97 -6.68 26.01
CA ASP A 192 -10.42 -7.80 26.87
C ASP A 192 -10.26 -7.52 28.38
N GLY A 193 -10.24 -6.24 28.78
CA GLY A 193 -9.94 -5.79 30.15
C GLY A 193 -8.44 -5.79 30.52
N SER A 194 -7.57 -6.39 29.70
CA SER A 194 -6.11 -6.31 29.84
C SER A 194 -5.56 -4.95 29.37
N LEU A 195 -4.44 -4.51 29.95
CA LEU A 195 -3.72 -3.31 29.51
C LEU A 195 -3.32 -3.39 28.03
N GLU A 196 -2.82 -4.54 27.59
CA GLU A 196 -2.44 -4.75 26.18
C GLU A 196 -3.65 -4.69 25.24
N GLY A 197 -4.78 -5.26 25.68
CA GLY A 197 -6.04 -5.20 24.95
C GLY A 197 -6.55 -3.76 24.83
N ALA A 198 -6.41 -2.96 25.90
CA ALA A 198 -6.77 -1.55 25.89
C ALA A 198 -5.89 -0.73 24.93
N VAL A 199 -4.57 -0.94 24.94
CA VAL A 199 -3.64 -0.26 24.02
C VAL A 199 -3.98 -0.60 22.56
N ARG A 200 -4.16 -1.90 22.24
CA ARG A 200 -4.55 -2.33 20.89
C ARG A 200 -5.89 -1.73 20.44
N ALA A 201 -6.87 -1.65 21.35
CA ALA A 201 -8.15 -1.02 21.08
C ALA A 201 -8.02 0.47 20.79
N GLN A 202 -7.17 1.19 21.54
CA GLN A 202 -6.89 2.60 21.28
C GLN A 202 -6.19 2.81 19.93
N ASP A 203 -5.20 1.97 19.62
CA ASP A 203 -4.48 2.05 18.35
C ASP A 203 -5.40 1.82 17.15
N ALA A 204 -6.25 0.78 17.18
CA ALA A 204 -7.21 0.49 16.11
C ALA A 204 -8.22 1.64 15.89
N ARG A 205 -8.72 2.24 16.97
CA ARG A 205 -9.60 3.43 16.89
C ARG A 205 -8.85 4.64 16.34
N GLY A 206 -7.59 4.80 16.73
CA GLY A 206 -6.69 5.83 16.22
C GLY A 206 -6.42 5.68 14.72
N GLU A 207 -6.22 4.45 14.24
CA GLU A 207 -6.05 4.13 12.82
C GLU A 207 -7.29 4.47 11.99
N LEU A 208 -8.48 4.08 12.45
CA LEU A 208 -9.74 4.46 11.79
C LEU A 208 -9.89 5.99 11.69
N THR A 209 -9.57 6.70 12.78
CA THR A 209 -9.64 8.17 12.81
C THR A 209 -8.66 8.81 11.82
N LYS A 210 -7.44 8.27 11.72
CA LYS A 210 -6.44 8.70 10.73
C LYS A 210 -6.93 8.45 9.30
N ALA A 211 -7.45 7.27 9.00
CA ALA A 211 -7.99 6.91 7.69
C ALA A 211 -9.16 7.84 7.27
N MET A 212 -10.08 8.12 8.21
CA MET A 212 -11.17 9.07 7.98
C MET A 212 -10.69 10.51 7.76
N ARG A 213 -9.64 10.93 8.47
CA ARG A 213 -9.03 12.25 8.26
C ARG A 213 -8.40 12.37 6.89
N ASP A 214 -7.75 11.32 6.39
CA ASP A 214 -7.12 11.33 5.08
C ASP A 214 -8.16 11.36 3.95
N LYS A 215 -9.25 10.59 4.06
CA LYS A 215 -10.41 10.71 3.16
C LYS A 215 -10.96 12.13 3.14
N ARG A 216 -11.24 12.70 4.32
CA ARG A 216 -11.75 14.08 4.41
C ARG A 216 -10.80 15.10 3.76
N ARG A 217 -9.49 14.93 3.93
CA ARG A 217 -8.48 15.79 3.30
C ARG A 217 -8.49 15.65 1.78
N ALA A 218 -8.65 14.44 1.25
CA ALA A 218 -8.79 14.20 -0.18
C ALA A 218 -10.06 14.88 -0.73
N ASP A 219 -11.21 14.68 -0.08
CA ASP A 219 -12.48 15.28 -0.47
C ASP A 219 -12.42 16.82 -0.46
N ILE A 220 -11.75 17.42 0.54
CA ILE A 220 -11.55 18.87 0.60
C ILE A 220 -10.68 19.34 -0.57
N LYS A 221 -9.60 18.62 -0.88
CA LYS A 221 -8.72 18.98 -2.01
C LYS A 221 -9.46 18.89 -3.34
N GLU A 222 -10.23 17.82 -3.56
CA GLU A 222 -11.04 17.65 -4.76
C GLU A 222 -12.09 18.77 -4.89
N LYS A 223 -12.85 19.04 -3.83
CA LYS A 223 -13.86 20.11 -3.83
C LYS A 223 -13.23 21.48 -4.08
N ASN A 224 -12.09 21.77 -3.47
CA ASN A 224 -11.37 23.02 -3.70
C ASN A 224 -10.87 23.12 -5.14
N PHE A 225 -10.36 22.01 -5.70
CA PHE A 225 -9.92 21.94 -7.08
C PHE A 225 -11.09 22.18 -8.05
N LEU A 226 -12.20 21.45 -7.89
CA LEU A 226 -13.39 21.61 -8.74
C LEU A 226 -14.00 23.01 -8.61
N LYS A 227 -14.01 23.58 -7.41
CA LYS A 227 -14.50 24.95 -7.18
C LYS A 227 -13.61 26.01 -7.83
N ALA A 228 -12.31 25.77 -7.98
CA ALA A 228 -11.41 26.70 -8.66
C ALA A 228 -11.46 26.58 -10.20
N MET A 229 -12.01 25.46 -10.71
CA MET A 229 -12.11 25.17 -12.15
C MET A 229 -13.45 25.60 -12.78
N GLY A 230 -14.50 25.82 -11.98
CA GLY A 230 -15.81 26.27 -12.42
C GLY A 230 -16.09 27.71 -12.01
#